data_AF-A0A2S9YFY6-F1
#
_entry.id   AF-A0A2S9YFY6-F1
#
_cell.length_a   1.000
_cell.length_b   1.000
_cell.length_c   1.000
_cell.angle_alpha   90.00
_cell.angle_beta   90.00
_cell.angle_gamma   90.00
#
_symmetry.space_group_name_H-M   'P 1'
#
loop_
_entity.id
_entity.type
_entity.pdbx_description
1 polymer ?
#
loop_
_entity_poly.entity_id
_entity_poly.type
_entity_poly.pdbx_seq_one_letter_code
_entity_poly.pdbx_strand_id
1 'polypeptide(L)'
;MTRLRVDFPLTKLAALGLFVTPIACGDDSGSTDTTAFETSSGDGDGDGDGDGDPGPLCGNAVVDEGEECDVGNETMFCDADCTYAVCGDGYHNMLSEQCDDGNSDNTDGCVGACLINVCGDNVLWEGMEACDDGNMIDTDECKNDCTPAVCGDGVVWEGEEQCEDLNMVDTDACTNTCQDAICGDGILWEGVEVCDDGNLTNTDMCPGSCEPAVCGDGYVLQGVEECDDGNNNNDDGCDNNCMSDCNNGTILIQDWNGWTYWKVGVMGQMTDNNIAAACQLCGLQVPCAGPANCQYNDNVCVQTNNEDSCGNPMQDMAQLLCNSAPSQCMAIWGIYQYMGNAWSGGCGAEQNGWCTQGNNQNNKFALCVSG
;
A
#
# COMPACT_ATOMS: atom_id res chain seq x y z
N MET A 1 -20.73 -10.08 -42.47
CA MET A 1 -19.66 -11.06 -42.21
C MET A 1 -18.43 -10.61 -42.98
N THR A 2 -17.64 -9.76 -42.36
CA THR A 2 -16.57 -9.01 -43.03
C THR A 2 -15.25 -9.54 -42.48
N ARG A 3 -14.50 -10.26 -43.33
CA ARG A 3 -13.19 -10.83 -42.97
C ARG A 3 -12.16 -9.70 -42.88
N LEU A 4 -11.58 -9.51 -41.70
CA LEU A 4 -10.39 -8.68 -41.52
C LEU A 4 -9.18 -9.46 -42.04
N ARG A 5 -8.52 -8.96 -43.09
CA ARG A 5 -7.17 -9.36 -43.50
C ARG A 5 -6.20 -8.35 -42.88
N VAL A 6 -5.16 -8.82 -42.23
CA VAL A 6 -4.02 -8.01 -41.81
C VAL A 6 -2.83 -8.47 -42.65
N ASP A 7 -2.42 -7.63 -43.60
CA ASP A 7 -1.23 -7.82 -44.42
C ASP A 7 -0.03 -7.18 -43.68
N PHE A 8 0.99 -7.98 -43.35
CA PHE A 8 2.30 -7.49 -42.91
C PHE A 8 3.26 -7.45 -44.11
N PRO A 9 4.03 -6.36 -44.33
CA PRO A 9 5.07 -6.37 -45.35
C PRO A 9 6.35 -7.01 -44.82
N LEU A 10 6.87 -7.92 -45.63
CA LEU A 10 8.07 -8.73 -45.44
C LEU A 10 9.25 -8.11 -46.22
N THR A 11 10.45 -8.24 -45.62
CA THR A 11 11.82 -8.10 -46.20
C THR A 11 12.38 -6.67 -46.34
N LYS A 12 13.65 -6.34 -46.04
CA LYS A 12 14.90 -7.10 -45.72
C LYS A 12 15.96 -6.04 -45.29
N LEU A 13 16.79 -6.24 -44.25
CA LEU A 13 18.21 -6.69 -44.28
C LEU A 13 18.70 -6.73 -42.80
N ALA A 14 19.09 -7.89 -42.25
CA ALA A 14 20.47 -8.40 -42.08
C ALA A 14 21.31 -7.61 -41.04
N ALA A 15 22.07 -8.17 -40.11
CA ALA A 15 22.35 -9.53 -39.66
C ALA A 15 23.17 -9.41 -38.35
N LEU A 16 22.84 -10.16 -37.29
CA LEU A 16 23.75 -10.54 -36.21
C LEU A 16 23.10 -11.70 -35.45
N GLY A 17 23.49 -12.92 -35.81
CA GLY A 17 23.08 -14.15 -35.13
C GLY A 17 24.16 -14.57 -34.15
N LEU A 18 23.81 -14.67 -32.87
CA LEU A 18 24.59 -15.37 -31.86
C LEU A 18 23.97 -16.77 -31.73
N PHE A 19 24.68 -17.78 -32.26
CA PHE A 19 24.31 -19.19 -32.15
C PHE A 19 24.92 -19.76 -30.86
N VAL A 20 24.08 -20.32 -30.00
CA VAL A 20 24.50 -21.27 -28.96
C VAL A 20 24.44 -22.67 -29.58
N THR A 21 25.59 -23.34 -29.67
CA THR A 21 25.73 -24.75 -30.06
C THR A 21 26.11 -25.59 -28.84
N PRO A 22 25.59 -26.81 -28.69
CA PRO A 22 26.06 -27.75 -27.68
C PRO A 22 27.42 -28.32 -28.11
N ILE A 23 28.40 -28.32 -27.19
CA ILE A 23 29.72 -28.93 -27.39
C ILE A 23 29.62 -30.40 -27.00
N ALA A 24 29.82 -31.26 -28.00
CA ALA A 24 30.21 -32.66 -27.82
C ALA A 24 31.75 -32.73 -27.88
N CYS A 25 32.33 -33.53 -26.99
CA CYS A 25 33.75 -33.82 -26.93
C CYS A 25 34.14 -34.77 -28.08
N GLY A 26 35.22 -34.44 -28.79
CA GLY A 26 35.82 -35.26 -29.84
C GLY A 26 37.32 -34.91 -29.96
N ASP A 27 38.13 -35.96 -29.89
CA ASP A 27 39.59 -35.96 -29.96
C ASP A 27 40.13 -35.24 -31.21
N ASP A 28 41.24 -34.51 -31.09
CA ASP A 28 42.44 -34.88 -31.85
C ASP A 28 43.73 -34.21 -31.34
N SER A 29 44.75 -35.02 -31.49
CA SER A 29 46.16 -34.84 -31.23
C SER A 29 46.86 -33.90 -32.22
N GLY A 30 47.92 -33.24 -31.75
CA GLY A 30 49.03 -32.80 -32.62
C GLY A 30 49.62 -31.42 -32.33
N SER A 31 50.75 -31.40 -31.61
CA SER A 31 51.82 -30.46 -31.95
C SER A 31 53.17 -31.18 -31.89
N THR A 32 53.88 -31.06 -32.99
CA THR A 32 55.10 -31.75 -33.41
C THR A 32 56.36 -31.15 -32.79
N ASP A 33 57.32 -31.99 -32.43
CA ASP A 33 58.73 -31.66 -32.68
C ASP A 33 59.51 -32.91 -33.13
N THR A 34 60.33 -32.74 -34.15
CA THR A 34 61.07 -33.77 -34.88
C THR A 34 62.55 -33.68 -34.56
N THR A 35 63.19 -34.79 -34.19
CA THR A 35 64.49 -35.24 -34.75
C THR A 35 64.81 -36.64 -34.25
N ALA A 36 65.60 -37.36 -35.04
CA ALA A 36 65.65 -38.81 -35.11
C ALA A 36 66.82 -39.45 -34.35
N PHE A 37 66.65 -40.75 -34.11
CA PHE A 37 67.67 -41.81 -34.23
C PHE A 37 68.75 -41.94 -33.15
N GLU A 38 68.63 -42.99 -32.32
CA GLU A 38 69.65 -44.05 -32.16
C GLU A 38 68.90 -45.34 -31.71
N THR A 39 69.02 -46.40 -32.51
CA THR A 39 68.58 -47.77 -32.23
C THR A 39 69.69 -48.58 -31.56
N SER A 40 69.35 -49.54 -30.68
CA SER A 40 70.10 -50.77 -30.29
C SER A 40 70.07 -50.96 -28.76
N SER A 41 69.78 -52.11 -28.14
CA SER A 41 69.43 -53.48 -28.52
C SER A 41 69.06 -54.22 -27.23
N GLY A 42 68.26 -55.29 -27.27
CA GLY A 42 68.22 -56.26 -26.17
C GLY A 42 66.93 -57.05 -26.08
N ASP A 43 66.87 -58.15 -26.84
CA ASP A 43 65.82 -59.16 -26.86
C ASP A 43 65.73 -59.96 -25.55
N GLY A 44 64.59 -60.61 -25.28
CA GLY A 44 64.57 -61.80 -24.42
C GLY A 44 63.26 -62.08 -23.69
N ASP A 45 62.49 -63.02 -24.24
CA ASP A 45 61.40 -63.73 -23.59
C ASP A 45 61.86 -64.41 -22.28
N GLY A 46 60.99 -64.45 -21.28
CA GLY A 46 61.26 -65.15 -20.02
C GLY A 46 60.05 -65.25 -19.12
N ASP A 47 59.15 -66.18 -19.43
CA ASP A 47 58.22 -66.74 -18.45
C ASP A 47 59.05 -67.33 -17.29
N GLY A 48 58.92 -66.74 -16.10
CA GLY A 48 59.68 -67.10 -14.91
C GLY A 48 58.84 -66.90 -13.65
N ASP A 49 58.28 -68.00 -13.17
CA ASP A 49 57.49 -68.11 -11.95
C ASP A 49 58.36 -67.89 -10.69
N GLY A 50 57.85 -67.10 -9.74
CA GLY A 50 58.48 -66.80 -8.43
C GLY A 50 59.10 -65.40 -8.42
N ASP A 51 58.66 -64.43 -7.62
CA ASP A 51 57.90 -64.46 -6.39
C ASP A 51 57.11 -63.15 -6.44
N GLY A 52 55.86 -63.22 -6.93
CA GLY A 52 54.93 -62.13 -6.73
C GLY A 52 54.64 -62.11 -5.24
N ASP A 53 55.42 -61.33 -4.49
CA ASP A 53 55.00 -60.84 -3.18
C ASP A 53 53.57 -60.34 -3.42
N PRO A 54 52.53 -60.97 -2.83
CA PRO A 54 51.21 -60.39 -2.85
C PRO A 54 51.37 -59.13 -2.00
N GLY A 55 51.71 -58.02 -2.65
CA GLY A 55 51.50 -56.72 -2.04
C GLY A 55 50.05 -56.67 -1.55
N PRO A 56 49.77 -55.98 -0.44
CA PRO A 56 48.46 -55.95 0.21
C PRO A 56 47.37 -55.79 -0.86
N LEU A 57 46.55 -56.84 -1.02
CA LEU A 57 45.53 -56.89 -2.05
C LEU A 57 44.22 -56.51 -1.39
N CYS A 58 43.91 -55.22 -1.42
CA CYS A 58 42.61 -54.71 -1.04
C CYS A 58 41.49 -55.52 -1.75
N GLY A 59 40.56 -56.06 -0.98
CA GLY A 59 39.48 -56.95 -1.37
C GLY A 59 39.72 -58.45 -1.20
N ASN A 60 40.69 -58.90 -0.40
CA ASN A 60 41.00 -60.34 -0.25
C ASN A 60 40.33 -61.02 0.96
N ALA A 61 39.56 -60.26 1.73
CA ALA A 61 38.90 -60.61 3.00
C ALA A 61 39.84 -60.88 4.19
N VAL A 62 41.08 -60.39 4.14
CA VAL A 62 42.07 -60.31 5.23
C VAL A 62 42.68 -58.89 5.26
N VAL A 63 42.52 -58.19 6.38
CA VAL A 63 43.18 -56.88 6.59
C VAL A 63 44.69 -57.07 6.67
N ASP A 64 45.40 -56.62 5.64
CA ASP A 64 46.86 -56.71 5.52
C ASP A 64 47.59 -55.48 6.13
N GLU A 65 48.92 -55.54 6.22
CA GLU A 65 49.72 -54.43 6.75
C GLU A 65 49.65 -53.20 5.82
N GLY A 66 49.01 -52.13 6.29
CA GLY A 66 48.74 -50.91 5.53
C GLY A 66 47.27 -50.69 5.16
N GLU A 67 46.41 -51.67 5.44
CA GLU A 67 44.96 -51.58 5.25
C GLU A 67 44.24 -51.31 6.58
N GLU A 68 43.14 -50.54 6.54
CA GLU A 68 42.28 -50.28 7.70
C GLU A 68 41.02 -51.15 7.69
N CYS A 69 40.60 -51.57 6.50
CA CYS A 69 39.53 -52.51 6.19
C CYS A 69 39.91 -53.32 4.93
N ASP A 70 39.16 -54.38 4.58
CA ASP A 70 39.53 -55.22 3.43
C ASP A 70 38.32 -55.76 2.66
N VAL A 71 37.44 -54.84 2.23
CA VAL A 71 36.25 -55.19 1.44
C VAL A 71 36.53 -55.12 -0.06
N GLY A 72 37.47 -54.26 -0.49
CA GLY A 72 37.84 -54.10 -1.90
C GLY A 72 36.80 -53.40 -2.76
N ASN A 73 35.76 -52.85 -2.14
CA ASN A 73 34.74 -52.01 -2.74
C ASN A 73 34.20 -51.02 -1.71
N GLU A 74 33.53 -49.98 -2.20
CA GLU A 74 32.89 -48.98 -1.34
C GLU A 74 31.80 -49.62 -0.48
N THR A 75 31.85 -49.32 0.81
CA THR A 75 30.81 -49.59 1.81
C THR A 75 30.67 -48.39 2.73
N MET A 76 29.65 -48.39 3.60
CA MET A 76 29.44 -47.35 4.62
C MET A 76 30.62 -47.16 5.60
N PHE A 77 31.63 -48.03 5.60
CA PHE A 77 32.73 -48.02 6.57
C PHE A 77 34.11 -48.25 5.94
N CYS A 78 34.19 -48.44 4.62
CA CYS A 78 35.41 -48.83 3.92
C CYS A 78 35.38 -48.29 2.51
N ASP A 79 36.48 -47.68 2.09
CA ASP A 79 36.69 -47.18 0.74
C ASP A 79 37.21 -48.27 -0.18
N ALA A 80 37.23 -48.00 -1.48
CA ALA A 80 37.70 -48.98 -2.46
C ALA A 80 39.22 -49.19 -2.43
N ASP A 81 39.97 -48.32 -1.77
CA ASP A 81 41.41 -48.43 -1.53
C ASP A 81 41.76 -48.95 -0.12
N CYS A 82 40.76 -49.45 0.61
CA CYS A 82 40.91 -50.11 1.92
C CYS A 82 41.32 -49.20 3.09
N THR A 83 41.04 -47.90 2.98
CA THR A 83 40.94 -46.97 4.13
C THR A 83 39.52 -46.98 4.73
N TYR A 84 39.39 -46.50 5.97
CA TYR A 84 38.06 -46.24 6.52
C TYR A 84 37.40 -45.09 5.78
N ALA A 85 36.13 -45.28 5.41
CA ALA A 85 35.29 -44.22 4.85
C ALA A 85 35.10 -43.09 5.88
N VAL A 86 35.94 -42.07 5.81
CA VAL A 86 36.01 -40.96 6.76
C VAL A 86 36.01 -39.65 6.00
N CYS A 87 35.03 -38.82 6.34
CA CYS A 87 34.92 -37.50 5.75
C CYS A 87 36.21 -36.67 5.85
N GLY A 88 36.67 -36.18 4.70
CA GLY A 88 37.85 -35.34 4.57
C GLY A 88 39.15 -36.10 4.37
N ASP A 89 39.10 -37.37 3.98
CA ASP A 89 40.29 -38.20 3.74
C ASP A 89 40.81 -38.12 2.29
N GLY A 90 40.05 -37.48 1.40
CA GLY A 90 40.38 -37.31 -0.02
C GLY A 90 39.75 -38.38 -0.92
N TYR A 91 38.97 -39.30 -0.36
CA TYR A 91 38.25 -40.36 -1.06
C TYR A 91 36.73 -40.12 -0.99
N HIS A 92 36.10 -39.78 -2.11
CA HIS A 92 34.64 -39.59 -2.13
C HIS A 92 33.90 -40.94 -2.14
N ASN A 93 33.48 -41.40 -0.97
CA ASN A 93 32.69 -42.63 -0.83
C ASN A 93 31.20 -42.38 -1.12
N MET A 94 30.75 -42.70 -2.33
CA MET A 94 29.39 -42.44 -2.80
C MET A 94 28.27 -43.11 -1.99
N LEU A 95 28.58 -44.10 -1.15
CA LEU A 95 27.60 -44.76 -0.30
C LEU A 95 27.47 -44.09 1.07
N SER A 96 28.52 -43.43 1.56
CA SER A 96 28.56 -42.78 2.88
C SER A 96 28.42 -41.25 2.80
N GLU A 97 28.86 -40.63 1.70
CA GLU A 97 29.18 -39.21 1.63
C GLU A 97 28.63 -38.54 0.37
N GLN A 98 28.22 -37.26 0.46
CA GLN A 98 27.74 -36.49 -0.69
C GLN A 98 28.85 -35.73 -1.41
N CYS A 99 29.95 -35.46 -0.71
CA CYS A 99 31.16 -34.82 -1.18
C CYS A 99 32.35 -35.31 -0.32
N ASP A 100 33.57 -35.10 -0.81
CA ASP A 100 34.80 -35.16 -0.04
C ASP A 100 35.81 -34.21 -0.70
N ASP A 101 36.41 -33.30 0.06
CA ASP A 101 37.42 -32.37 -0.43
C ASP A 101 38.79 -32.53 0.27
N GLY A 102 38.99 -33.67 0.93
CA GLY A 102 40.26 -34.05 1.54
C GLY A 102 40.64 -33.23 2.77
N ASN A 103 39.68 -32.56 3.40
CA ASN A 103 39.93 -31.84 4.64
C ASN A 103 38.68 -31.80 5.56
N SER A 104 38.82 -31.21 6.75
CA SER A 104 37.73 -31.14 7.75
C SER A 104 37.28 -29.72 8.03
N ASP A 105 37.57 -28.78 7.12
CA ASP A 105 37.04 -27.43 7.17
C ASP A 105 35.53 -27.49 6.85
N ASN A 106 34.79 -26.55 7.41
CA ASN A 106 33.36 -26.44 7.13
C ASN A 106 33.07 -25.23 6.24
N THR A 107 34.05 -24.36 6.00
CA THR A 107 33.85 -23.09 5.29
C THR A 107 34.08 -23.20 3.78
N ASP A 108 34.19 -24.41 3.24
CA ASP A 108 34.33 -24.71 1.82
C ASP A 108 33.12 -25.53 1.33
N GLY A 109 33.27 -26.16 0.16
CA GLY A 109 32.17 -26.80 -0.54
C GLY A 109 31.68 -28.11 0.10
N CYS A 110 32.41 -28.66 1.09
CA CYS A 110 32.05 -29.88 1.77
C CYS A 110 32.15 -29.72 3.29
N VAL A 111 31.01 -29.66 3.98
CA VAL A 111 31.03 -29.55 5.45
C VAL A 111 31.38 -30.90 6.07
N GLY A 112 31.99 -30.91 7.26
CA GLY A 112 32.57 -32.07 7.95
C GLY A 112 31.62 -33.22 8.35
N ALA A 113 30.35 -33.17 7.91
CA ALA A 113 29.44 -34.32 7.84
C ALA A 113 29.39 -34.96 6.44
N CYS A 114 30.29 -34.55 5.54
CA CYS A 114 30.34 -34.86 4.12
C CYS A 114 29.02 -34.59 3.42
N LEU A 115 28.49 -33.41 3.72
CA LEU A 115 27.33 -32.82 3.08
C LEU A 115 27.81 -31.65 2.22
N ILE A 116 27.19 -31.49 1.07
CA ILE A 116 27.44 -30.32 0.22
C ILE A 116 26.99 -29.10 1.00
N ASN A 117 27.85 -28.09 1.10
CA ASN A 117 27.48 -26.80 1.66
C ASN A 117 26.36 -26.16 0.82
N VAL A 118 25.29 -25.70 1.48
CA VAL A 118 24.18 -25.02 0.82
C VAL A 118 23.70 -23.85 1.67
N CYS A 119 23.40 -22.74 0.99
CA CYS A 119 22.67 -21.62 1.57
C CYS A 119 21.50 -22.05 2.47
N GLY A 120 21.49 -21.51 3.68
CA GLY A 120 20.51 -21.78 4.72
C GLY A 120 20.82 -23.01 5.58
N ASP A 121 22.06 -23.53 5.55
CA ASP A 121 22.48 -24.67 6.38
C ASP A 121 23.20 -24.28 7.68
N ASN A 122 23.32 -22.97 7.92
CA ASN A 122 23.99 -22.34 9.06
C ASN A 122 25.52 -22.47 8.99
N VAL A 123 26.08 -22.67 7.79
CA VAL A 123 27.52 -22.78 7.53
C VAL A 123 27.92 -21.93 6.33
N LEU A 124 28.68 -20.86 6.59
CA LEU A 124 29.13 -19.94 5.55
C LEU A 124 30.20 -20.58 4.62
N TRP A 125 29.88 -20.71 3.33
CA TRP A 125 30.89 -21.05 2.32
C TRP A 125 31.74 -19.83 1.92
N GLU A 126 32.95 -19.73 2.47
CA GLU A 126 33.87 -18.62 2.23
C GLU A 126 34.17 -18.42 0.74
N GLY A 127 33.82 -17.23 0.25
CA GLY A 127 34.09 -16.81 -1.12
C GLY A 127 33.07 -17.28 -2.16
N MET A 128 32.10 -18.12 -1.79
CA MET A 128 30.92 -18.41 -2.60
C MET A 128 29.66 -17.75 -2.05
N GLU A 129 29.48 -17.77 -0.73
CA GLU A 129 28.37 -17.16 -0.01
C GLU A 129 28.83 -15.91 0.74
N ALA A 130 27.99 -14.88 0.78
CA ALA A 130 28.26 -13.65 1.51
C ALA A 130 27.63 -13.64 2.91
N CYS A 131 26.62 -14.46 3.13
CA CYS A 131 25.94 -14.71 4.41
C CYS A 131 25.35 -16.13 4.40
N ASP A 132 25.02 -16.64 5.58
CA ASP A 132 24.15 -17.80 5.78
C ASP A 132 23.52 -17.67 7.17
N ASP A 133 22.20 -17.69 7.26
CA ASP A 133 21.46 -17.51 8.51
C ASP A 133 20.71 -18.79 8.96
N GLY A 134 21.00 -19.92 8.31
CA GLY A 134 20.45 -21.21 8.68
C GLY A 134 19.00 -21.46 8.27
N ASN A 135 18.46 -20.66 7.35
CA ASN A 135 17.12 -20.89 6.85
C ASN A 135 16.95 -20.48 5.37
N MET A 136 15.74 -20.65 4.83
CA MET A 136 15.41 -20.32 3.44
C MET A 136 14.24 -19.33 3.35
N ILE A 137 14.35 -18.21 4.06
CA ILE A 137 13.39 -17.10 4.09
C ILE A 137 14.09 -15.89 3.47
N ASP A 138 13.51 -15.30 2.42
CA ASP A 138 14.15 -14.16 1.75
C ASP A 138 14.01 -12.83 2.52
N THR A 139 13.18 -12.80 3.57
CA THR A 139 12.77 -11.57 4.27
C THR A 139 13.47 -11.35 5.60
N ASP A 140 14.60 -11.99 5.85
CA ASP A 140 15.43 -11.80 7.05
C ASP A 140 16.87 -11.41 6.67
N GLU A 141 17.87 -11.69 7.53
CA GLU A 141 19.23 -11.14 7.39
C GLU A 141 19.97 -11.65 6.14
N CYS A 142 19.61 -12.84 5.64
CA CYS A 142 20.26 -13.47 4.50
C CYS A 142 19.24 -14.05 3.51
N LYS A 143 19.32 -13.63 2.25
CA LYS A 143 18.41 -14.14 1.21
C LYS A 143 18.76 -15.56 0.80
N ASN A 144 17.82 -16.23 0.15
CA ASN A 144 17.94 -17.58 -0.42
C ASN A 144 19.00 -17.71 -1.52
N ASP A 145 19.53 -16.58 -2.02
CA ASP A 145 20.64 -16.54 -2.96
C ASP A 145 22.00 -16.28 -2.28
N CYS A 146 22.04 -16.34 -0.94
CA CYS A 146 23.21 -16.13 -0.10
C CYS A 146 23.88 -14.76 -0.27
N THR A 147 23.06 -13.76 -0.59
CA THR A 147 23.42 -12.36 -0.50
C THR A 147 22.73 -11.71 0.71
N PRO A 148 23.40 -10.80 1.44
CA PRO A 148 22.80 -10.13 2.57
C PRO A 148 21.57 -9.33 2.14
N ALA A 149 20.57 -9.24 3.01
CA ALA A 149 19.47 -8.30 2.82
C ALA A 149 20.00 -6.86 2.91
N VAL A 150 19.66 -6.05 1.91
CA VAL A 150 20.03 -4.63 1.86
C VAL A 150 18.91 -3.81 1.24
N CYS A 151 18.74 -2.60 1.75
CA CYS A 151 17.80 -1.63 1.18
C CYS A 151 18.05 -1.41 -0.32
N GLY A 152 16.97 -1.40 -1.12
CA GLY A 152 17.04 -1.27 -2.58
C GLY A 152 17.24 -2.59 -3.35
N ASP A 153 17.20 -3.75 -2.69
CA ASP A 153 17.46 -5.05 -3.33
C ASP A 153 16.21 -5.80 -3.84
N GLY A 154 15.02 -5.25 -3.61
CA GLY A 154 13.75 -5.80 -4.04
C GLY A 154 13.03 -6.71 -3.05
N VAL A 155 13.60 -6.94 -1.87
CA VAL A 155 12.99 -7.74 -0.83
C VAL A 155 12.97 -6.97 0.49
N VAL A 156 11.82 -6.91 1.14
CA VAL A 156 11.69 -6.25 2.44
C VAL A 156 12.30 -7.13 3.53
N TRP A 157 13.32 -6.63 4.22
CA TRP A 157 13.84 -7.23 5.45
C TRP A 157 12.89 -7.00 6.63
N GLU A 158 12.13 -8.04 6.99
CA GLU A 158 11.09 -7.97 8.02
C GLU A 158 11.65 -7.56 9.38
N GLY A 159 11.20 -6.41 9.87
CA GLY A 159 11.56 -5.87 11.19
C GLY A 159 12.69 -4.85 11.18
N GLU A 160 13.48 -4.76 10.10
CA GLU A 160 14.53 -3.75 9.91
C GLU A 160 14.14 -2.71 8.84
N GLU A 161 13.41 -3.13 7.80
CA GLU A 161 12.94 -2.28 6.70
C GLU A 161 11.41 -2.12 6.71
N GLN A 162 10.93 -0.93 6.32
CA GLN A 162 9.50 -0.60 6.24
C GLN A 162 8.96 -0.70 4.81
N CYS A 163 9.82 -0.42 3.83
CA CYS A 163 9.50 -0.37 2.42
C CYS A 163 10.64 -0.95 1.58
N GLU A 164 10.33 -1.23 0.31
CA GLU A 164 11.34 -1.51 -0.70
C GLU A 164 10.84 -1.02 -2.08
N ASP A 165 11.67 -0.30 -2.83
CA ASP A 165 11.29 0.28 -4.13
C ASP A 165 12.33 0.11 -5.26
N LEU A 166 13.25 -0.85 -5.09
CA LEU A 166 14.25 -1.31 -6.06
C LEU A 166 15.27 -0.26 -6.47
N ASN A 167 15.41 0.81 -5.70
CA ASN A 167 16.32 1.88 -6.04
C ASN A 167 16.94 2.55 -4.81
N MET A 168 17.77 3.58 -5.04
CA MET A 168 18.48 4.33 -4.00
C MET A 168 18.27 5.84 -4.18
N VAL A 169 17.02 6.24 -4.42
CA VAL A 169 16.58 7.63 -4.54
C VAL A 169 15.90 8.01 -3.23
N ASP A 170 16.44 9.00 -2.52
CA ASP A 170 15.96 9.36 -1.18
C ASP A 170 14.72 10.28 -1.19
N THR A 171 13.99 10.33 -2.30
CA THR A 171 12.93 11.32 -2.55
C THR A 171 11.73 10.74 -3.30
N ASP A 172 11.51 9.43 -3.25
CA ASP A 172 10.35 8.74 -3.81
C ASP A 172 9.63 7.90 -2.73
N ALA A 173 9.15 6.69 -3.01
CA ALA A 173 8.30 5.96 -2.08
C ALA A 173 9.06 5.44 -0.85
N CYS A 174 10.36 5.20 -0.99
CA CYS A 174 11.19 4.60 0.04
C CYS A 174 12.51 5.36 0.17
N THR A 175 12.88 5.73 1.39
CA THR A 175 14.18 6.37 1.62
C THR A 175 15.34 5.40 1.38
N ASN A 176 16.54 5.95 1.23
CA ASN A 176 17.80 5.16 1.17
C ASN A 176 18.12 4.39 2.47
N THR A 177 17.29 4.56 3.50
CA THR A 177 17.34 3.85 4.78
C THR A 177 16.12 2.96 4.98
N CYS A 178 15.38 2.67 3.91
CA CYS A 178 14.19 1.82 3.86
C CYS A 178 13.12 2.19 4.90
N GLN A 179 12.95 3.50 5.08
CA GLN A 179 11.83 4.10 5.80
C GLN A 179 10.82 4.62 4.79
N ASP A 180 9.54 4.50 5.12
CA ASP A 180 8.44 5.02 4.31
C ASP A 180 8.57 6.54 4.11
N ALA A 181 8.16 7.02 2.93
CA ALA A 181 7.91 8.45 2.72
C ALA A 181 6.81 8.97 3.67
N ILE A 182 7.02 10.15 4.26
CA ILE A 182 6.11 10.73 5.25
C ILE A 182 5.68 12.13 4.82
N CYS A 183 4.37 12.29 4.63
CA CYS A 183 3.74 13.59 4.45
C CYS A 183 3.95 14.51 5.66
N GLY A 184 4.28 15.77 5.39
CA GLY A 184 4.46 16.83 6.39
C GLY A 184 5.85 16.86 7.02
N ASP A 185 6.86 16.26 6.40
CA ASP A 185 8.24 16.25 6.90
C ASP A 185 9.17 17.29 6.23
N GLY A 186 8.65 18.00 5.23
CA GLY A 186 9.33 19.06 4.49
C GLY A 186 10.02 18.58 3.21
N ILE A 187 9.87 17.31 2.84
CA ILE A 187 10.46 16.70 1.65
C ILE A 187 9.32 16.37 0.69
N LEU A 188 9.46 16.77 -0.58
CA LEU A 188 8.50 16.40 -1.61
C LEU A 188 8.83 15.03 -2.20
N TRP A 189 8.01 14.02 -1.92
CA TRP A 189 8.22 12.63 -2.36
C TRP A 189 7.61 12.37 -3.76
N GLU A 190 8.48 12.20 -4.77
CA GLU A 190 8.08 12.06 -6.19
C GLU A 190 7.18 10.84 -6.42
N GLY A 191 5.98 11.09 -6.93
CA GLY A 191 5.01 10.05 -7.24
C GLY A 191 4.23 9.51 -6.03
N VAL A 192 4.55 9.96 -4.82
CA VAL A 192 3.83 9.66 -3.58
C VAL A 192 2.86 10.80 -3.23
N GLU A 193 3.30 12.04 -3.42
CA GLU A 193 2.56 13.25 -3.06
C GLU A 193 2.78 14.39 -4.07
N VAL A 194 1.94 15.42 -3.95
CA VAL A 194 1.94 16.59 -4.86
C VAL A 194 2.44 17.85 -4.16
N CYS A 195 2.31 17.91 -2.83
CA CYS A 195 2.81 18.99 -2.00
C CYS A 195 3.33 18.44 -0.67
N ASP A 196 4.23 19.20 -0.04
CA ASP A 196 4.62 19.05 1.36
C ASP A 196 5.05 20.43 1.87
N ASP A 197 4.54 20.86 3.02
CA ASP A 197 4.88 22.13 3.64
C ASP A 197 5.54 22.01 5.03
N GLY A 198 5.95 20.80 5.39
CA GLY A 198 6.65 20.47 6.63
C GLY A 198 5.73 20.37 7.86
N ASN A 199 4.42 20.21 7.65
CA ASN A 199 3.48 19.98 8.74
C ASN A 199 2.21 19.20 8.30
N LEU A 200 1.29 18.94 9.23
CA LEU A 200 0.04 18.17 8.98
C LEU A 200 -1.22 19.01 9.25
N THR A 201 -1.14 20.33 9.12
CA THR A 201 -2.26 21.23 9.42
C THR A 201 -3.19 21.31 8.21
N ASN A 202 -4.43 20.88 8.36
CA ASN A 202 -5.34 20.84 7.23
C ASN A 202 -5.89 22.21 6.77
N THR A 203 -5.49 23.31 7.40
CA THR A 203 -6.01 24.67 7.11
C THR A 203 -5.00 25.54 6.36
N ASP A 204 -3.96 24.95 5.80
CA ASP A 204 -2.95 25.60 4.96
C ASP A 204 -2.95 25.00 3.54
N MET A 205 -1.98 25.42 2.71
CA MET A 205 -1.94 25.06 1.30
C MET A 205 -1.68 23.57 1.05
N CYS A 206 -1.13 22.85 2.04
CA CYS A 206 -0.83 21.44 1.93
C CYS A 206 -1.33 20.68 3.17
N PRO A 207 -2.62 20.32 3.18
CA PRO A 207 -3.20 19.51 4.24
C PRO A 207 -2.45 18.20 4.46
N GLY A 208 -2.69 17.54 5.61
CA GLY A 208 -2.09 16.25 5.94
C GLY A 208 -2.51 15.07 5.05
N SER A 209 -3.27 15.32 3.97
CA SER A 209 -3.48 14.40 2.86
C SER A 209 -2.39 14.46 1.79
N CYS A 210 -1.49 15.46 1.84
CA CYS A 210 -0.43 15.70 0.85
C CYS A 210 -0.92 15.84 -0.61
N GLU A 211 -2.16 16.31 -0.71
CA GLU A 211 -2.78 16.83 -1.91
C GLU A 211 -3.03 18.33 -1.67
N PRO A 212 -2.92 19.18 -2.70
CA PRO A 212 -3.14 20.62 -2.53
C PRO A 212 -4.52 20.89 -1.95
N ALA A 213 -4.62 21.85 -1.03
CA ALA A 213 -5.93 22.28 -0.52
C ALA A 213 -6.81 22.78 -1.66
N VAL A 214 -8.05 22.29 -1.71
CA VAL A 214 -9.03 22.65 -2.73
C VAL A 214 -10.42 22.75 -2.14
N CYS A 215 -11.20 23.65 -2.72
CA CYS A 215 -12.61 23.78 -2.37
C CYS A 215 -13.38 22.44 -2.52
N GLY A 216 -14.08 22.08 -1.47
CA GLY A 216 -14.81 20.83 -1.32
C GLY A 216 -13.98 19.67 -0.79
N ASP A 217 -12.79 19.90 -0.23
CA ASP A 217 -11.93 18.84 0.35
C ASP A 217 -12.26 18.52 1.82
N GLY A 218 -13.13 19.31 2.44
CA GLY A 218 -13.59 19.17 3.82
C GLY A 218 -12.83 20.03 4.82
N TYR A 219 -11.86 20.83 4.37
CA TYR A 219 -11.06 21.72 5.21
C TYR A 219 -11.07 23.15 4.65
N VAL A 220 -11.04 24.14 5.55
CA VAL A 220 -11.02 25.55 5.13
C VAL A 220 -9.58 26.04 5.05
N LEU A 221 -9.13 26.41 3.85
CA LEU A 221 -7.85 27.07 3.64
C LEU A 221 -7.85 28.48 4.22
N GLN A 222 -7.08 28.68 5.30
CA GLN A 222 -7.15 29.90 6.08
C GLN A 222 -6.76 31.15 5.28
N GLY A 223 -7.70 32.09 5.18
CA GLY A 223 -7.48 33.38 4.51
C GLY A 223 -7.62 33.33 2.99
N VAL A 224 -7.95 32.18 2.42
CA VAL A 224 -8.30 32.02 0.99
C VAL A 224 -9.78 31.61 0.86
N GLU A 225 -10.23 30.65 1.66
CA GLU A 225 -11.59 30.13 1.65
C GLU A 225 -12.41 30.68 2.82
N GLU A 226 -13.70 30.96 2.58
CA GLU A 226 -14.63 31.40 3.63
C GLU A 226 -15.34 30.22 4.29
N CYS A 227 -15.57 29.15 3.53
CA CYS A 227 -16.19 27.89 3.94
C CYS A 227 -15.59 26.73 3.15
N ASP A 228 -15.90 25.52 3.59
CA ASP A 228 -15.75 24.27 2.84
C ASP A 228 -16.76 23.27 3.42
N ASP A 229 -17.56 22.62 2.56
CA ASP A 229 -18.56 21.64 2.98
C ASP A 229 -18.27 20.20 2.51
N GLY A 230 -17.03 19.95 2.08
CA GLY A 230 -16.53 18.64 1.69
C GLY A 230 -17.11 18.12 0.39
N ASN A 231 -17.70 18.98 -0.45
CA ASN A 231 -18.15 18.60 -1.77
C ASN A 231 -18.12 19.77 -2.78
N ASN A 232 -18.48 19.48 -4.03
CA ASN A 232 -18.46 20.45 -5.15
C ASN A 232 -19.87 20.67 -5.74
N ASN A 233 -20.88 20.62 -4.89
CA ASN A 233 -22.23 21.04 -5.25
C ASN A 233 -22.39 22.52 -4.89
N ASN A 234 -23.14 23.24 -5.70
CA ASN A 234 -23.61 24.56 -5.30
C ASN A 234 -24.93 24.39 -4.53
N ASP A 235 -25.27 25.41 -3.75
CA ASP A 235 -26.53 25.57 -3.03
C ASP A 235 -26.74 24.67 -1.78
N ASP A 236 -25.69 24.04 -1.26
CA ASP A 236 -25.74 23.17 -0.07
C ASP A 236 -24.89 23.62 1.12
N GLY A 237 -24.30 24.81 1.07
CA GLY A 237 -23.70 25.47 2.23
C GLY A 237 -22.42 26.24 1.88
N CYS A 238 -21.65 25.71 0.95
CA CYS A 238 -20.49 26.36 0.37
C CYS A 238 -20.54 26.23 -1.15
N ASP A 239 -20.34 27.32 -1.90
CA ASP A 239 -20.31 27.22 -3.36
C ASP A 239 -18.96 26.66 -3.84
N ASN A 240 -18.88 26.27 -5.13
CA ASN A 240 -17.63 25.78 -5.72
C ASN A 240 -16.51 26.83 -5.84
N ASN A 241 -16.73 28.06 -5.35
CA ASN A 241 -15.70 29.10 -5.20
C ASN A 241 -15.32 29.31 -3.73
N CYS A 242 -15.76 28.42 -2.83
CA CYS A 242 -15.54 28.46 -1.39
C CYS A 242 -15.98 29.76 -0.72
N MET A 243 -17.06 30.31 -1.27
CA MET A 243 -17.81 31.39 -0.67
C MET A 243 -19.01 30.79 0.04
N SER A 244 -19.30 31.31 1.24
CA SER A 244 -20.47 30.86 1.97
C SER A 244 -21.69 31.08 1.10
N ASP A 245 -22.43 30.00 0.83
CA ASP A 245 -23.69 30.07 0.12
C ASP A 245 -24.74 30.58 1.10
N CYS A 246 -24.61 31.86 1.49
CA CYS A 246 -25.78 32.70 1.60
C CYS A 246 -26.28 32.96 0.19
N ASN A 247 -26.73 31.89 -0.48
CA ASN A 247 -27.82 32.00 -1.43
C ASN A 247 -28.82 32.89 -0.74
N ASN A 248 -28.99 34.13 -1.20
CA ASN A 248 -30.14 34.96 -0.90
C ASN A 248 -31.30 33.97 -0.85
N GLY A 249 -31.80 33.65 0.36
CA GLY A 249 -32.57 32.42 0.56
C GLY A 249 -33.59 32.22 -0.56
N THR A 250 -33.96 31.00 -0.91
CA THR A 250 -34.99 30.89 -1.94
C THR A 250 -36.24 31.60 -1.42
N ILE A 251 -36.72 32.63 -2.14
CA ILE A 251 -37.93 33.35 -1.73
C ILE A 251 -39.06 32.33 -1.69
N LEU A 252 -39.57 32.11 -0.48
CA LEU A 252 -40.69 31.22 -0.22
C LEU A 252 -42.00 31.94 -0.47
N ILE A 253 -42.13 33.16 0.06
CA ILE A 253 -43.27 34.04 -0.18
C ILE A 253 -42.75 35.46 -0.38
N GLN A 254 -43.16 36.09 -1.46
CA GLN A 254 -42.89 37.49 -1.72
C GLN A 254 -44.06 38.35 -1.22
N ASP A 255 -43.76 39.32 -0.35
CA ASP A 255 -44.71 40.34 0.15
C ASP A 255 -46.00 39.78 0.78
N TRP A 256 -45.87 39.06 1.89
CA TRP A 256 -46.99 38.69 2.76
C TRP A 256 -47.13 39.71 3.89
N ASN A 257 -48.06 40.65 3.70
CA ASN A 257 -48.30 41.78 4.62
C ASN A 257 -47.02 42.63 4.88
N GLY A 258 -46.22 42.88 3.83
CA GLY A 258 -45.00 43.68 3.94
C GLY A 258 -43.75 42.88 4.31
N TRP A 259 -43.84 41.56 4.46
CA TRP A 259 -42.68 40.70 4.75
C TRP A 259 -42.39 39.74 3.60
N THR A 260 -41.11 39.59 3.26
CA THR A 260 -40.65 38.52 2.37
C THR A 260 -40.12 37.39 3.21
N TYR A 261 -40.56 36.17 2.92
CA TYR A 261 -40.12 34.94 3.57
C TYR A 261 -39.12 34.22 2.69
N TRP A 262 -38.07 33.73 3.33
CA TRP A 262 -36.89 33.14 2.72
C TRP A 262 -36.67 31.75 3.30
N LYS A 263 -36.19 30.85 2.46
CA LYS A 263 -35.71 29.53 2.84
C LYS A 263 -34.18 29.55 2.78
N VAL A 264 -33.52 29.41 3.93
CA VAL A 264 -32.05 29.49 4.07
C VAL A 264 -31.50 28.15 4.54
N GLY A 265 -30.42 27.65 3.94
CA GLY A 265 -29.79 26.40 4.37
C GLY A 265 -29.18 26.52 5.78
N VAL A 266 -29.26 25.46 6.57
CA VAL A 266 -28.62 25.37 7.89
C VAL A 266 -27.73 24.13 7.91
N MET A 267 -26.45 24.34 8.20
CA MET A 267 -25.49 23.26 8.36
C MET A 267 -25.52 22.69 9.78
N GLY A 268 -25.51 21.36 9.88
CA GLY A 268 -25.60 20.65 11.15
C GLY A 268 -27.01 20.62 11.72
N GLN A 269 -27.10 20.50 13.05
CA GLN A 269 -28.35 20.25 13.76
C GLN A 269 -29.30 21.45 13.68
N MET A 270 -30.60 21.19 13.51
CA MET A 270 -31.64 22.24 13.41
C MET A 270 -32.03 22.80 14.79
N THR A 271 -31.03 23.20 15.57
CA THR A 271 -31.22 23.92 16.84
C THR A 271 -31.71 25.34 16.57
N ASP A 272 -32.41 25.93 17.54
CA ASP A 272 -32.85 27.32 17.47
C ASP A 272 -31.67 28.28 17.23
N ASN A 273 -30.52 28.01 17.85
CA ASN A 273 -29.29 28.78 17.65
C ASN A 273 -28.77 28.70 16.22
N ASN A 274 -28.72 27.51 15.63
CA ASN A 274 -28.23 27.33 14.26
C ASN A 274 -29.19 27.95 13.24
N ILE A 275 -30.51 27.84 13.47
CA ILE A 275 -31.53 28.49 12.64
C ILE A 275 -31.38 30.02 12.70
N ALA A 276 -31.24 30.59 13.90
CA ALA A 276 -31.05 32.03 14.06
C ALA A 276 -29.74 32.51 13.43
N ALA A 277 -28.65 31.77 13.64
CA ALA A 277 -27.34 32.08 13.06
C ALA A 277 -27.41 32.08 11.52
N ALA A 278 -28.02 31.07 10.90
CA ALA A 278 -28.16 30.99 9.45
C ALA A 278 -28.92 32.18 8.86
N CYS A 279 -30.04 32.60 9.46
CA CYS A 279 -30.74 33.80 9.00
C CYS A 279 -29.88 35.06 9.18
N GLN A 280 -29.21 35.21 10.32
CA GLN A 280 -28.38 36.39 10.62
C GLN A 280 -27.18 36.51 9.69
N LEU A 281 -26.53 35.39 9.35
CA LEU A 281 -25.42 35.34 8.40
C LEU A 281 -25.83 35.91 7.04
N CYS A 282 -27.06 35.63 6.61
CA CYS A 282 -27.59 36.15 5.35
C CYS A 282 -28.25 37.52 5.46
N GLY A 283 -28.07 38.25 6.57
CA GLY A 283 -28.67 39.57 6.81
C GLY A 283 -30.20 39.53 6.96
N LEU A 284 -30.77 38.36 7.22
CA LEU A 284 -32.19 38.12 7.44
C LEU A 284 -32.48 37.94 8.94
N GLN A 285 -33.76 37.86 9.29
CA GLN A 285 -34.22 37.67 10.67
C GLN A 285 -35.08 36.41 10.77
N VAL A 286 -35.17 35.80 11.95
CA VAL A 286 -36.12 34.70 12.19
C VAL A 286 -37.50 35.26 12.54
N PRO A 287 -38.60 34.80 11.91
CA PRO A 287 -39.93 35.22 12.29
C PRO A 287 -40.34 34.58 13.62
N CYS A 288 -41.10 35.30 14.44
CA CYS A 288 -41.65 34.77 15.68
C CYS A 288 -42.69 33.66 15.43
N ALA A 289 -42.81 32.72 16.37
CA ALA A 289 -43.66 31.51 16.29
C ALA A 289 -45.17 31.77 16.45
N GLY A 290 -45.59 33.03 16.51
CA GLY A 290 -46.97 33.45 16.69
C GLY A 290 -47.08 34.89 17.20
N PRO A 291 -48.26 35.31 17.68
CA PRO A 291 -48.52 36.70 18.08
C PRO A 291 -47.67 37.14 19.27
N ALA A 292 -47.58 38.45 19.51
CA ALA A 292 -46.66 39.07 20.47
C ALA A 292 -46.66 38.49 21.91
N ASN A 293 -47.75 37.87 22.34
CA ASN A 293 -47.89 37.25 23.67
C ASN A 293 -47.62 35.73 23.68
N CYS A 294 -47.07 35.17 22.61
CA CYS A 294 -46.80 33.74 22.53
C CYS A 294 -45.61 33.33 23.40
N GLN A 295 -45.74 32.20 24.10
CA GLN A 295 -44.71 31.66 25.01
C GLN A 295 -43.42 31.19 24.32
N TYR A 296 -43.45 31.02 23.00
CA TYR A 296 -42.31 30.59 22.17
C TYR A 296 -41.60 31.77 21.48
N ASN A 297 -41.98 33.01 21.82
CA ASN A 297 -41.34 34.20 21.30
C ASN A 297 -40.33 34.75 22.31
N ASP A 298 -39.25 35.32 21.80
CA ASP A 298 -38.21 35.99 22.58
C ASP A 298 -37.79 37.30 21.90
N ASN A 299 -36.65 37.87 22.33
CA ASN A 299 -36.13 39.11 21.76
C ASN A 299 -35.27 38.90 20.50
N VAL A 300 -35.08 37.65 20.03
CA VAL A 300 -34.29 37.32 18.84
C VAL A 300 -35.17 37.33 17.60
N CYS A 301 -36.42 36.88 17.72
CA CYS A 301 -37.36 36.83 16.62
C CYS A 301 -38.02 38.18 16.29
N VAL A 302 -38.45 38.34 15.04
CA VAL A 302 -39.21 39.50 14.58
C VAL A 302 -40.70 39.19 14.44
N GLN A 303 -41.54 40.09 14.95
CA GLN A 303 -43.00 39.96 14.88
C GLN A 303 -43.51 40.36 13.49
N THR A 304 -43.91 39.39 12.68
CA THR A 304 -44.53 39.64 11.36
C THR A 304 -46.05 39.82 11.45
N ASN A 305 -46.69 39.33 12.51
CA ASN A 305 -48.16 39.28 12.69
C ASN A 305 -48.91 38.52 11.58
N ASN A 306 -48.24 37.58 10.90
CA ASN A 306 -48.84 36.76 9.85
C ASN A 306 -49.33 35.40 10.34
N GLU A 307 -48.82 34.93 11.49
CA GLU A 307 -49.28 33.70 12.15
C GLU A 307 -50.09 34.10 13.39
N ASP A 308 -51.37 33.75 13.40
CA ASP A 308 -52.34 34.18 14.43
C ASP A 308 -52.38 33.23 15.63
N SER A 309 -51.81 32.02 15.49
CA SER A 309 -51.88 30.95 16.49
C SER A 309 -50.56 30.72 17.22
N CYS A 310 -50.55 30.92 18.54
CA CYS A 310 -49.37 30.59 19.35
C CYS A 310 -49.14 29.08 19.46
N GLY A 311 -47.92 28.64 19.14
CA GLY A 311 -47.53 27.22 19.23
C GLY A 311 -47.94 26.40 18.01
N ASN A 312 -48.49 27.05 16.98
CA ASN A 312 -48.75 26.40 15.70
C ASN A 312 -48.00 27.11 14.55
N PRO A 313 -46.66 27.07 14.52
CA PRO A 313 -45.87 27.72 13.48
C PRO A 313 -46.16 27.15 12.08
N MET A 314 -46.07 28.03 11.08
CA MET A 314 -46.32 27.77 9.65
C MET A 314 -47.74 27.31 9.29
N GLN A 315 -48.73 27.40 10.18
CA GLN A 315 -50.10 26.98 9.85
C GLN A 315 -50.74 27.93 8.84
N ASP A 316 -50.68 29.23 9.12
CA ASP A 316 -51.27 30.24 8.24
C ASP A 316 -50.48 30.32 6.92
N MET A 317 -49.16 30.11 6.98
CA MET A 317 -48.30 29.93 5.80
C MET A 317 -48.71 28.74 4.94
N ALA A 318 -48.91 27.56 5.52
CA ALA A 318 -49.33 26.36 4.78
C ALA A 318 -50.74 26.54 4.17
N GLN A 319 -51.62 27.22 4.90
CA GLN A 319 -52.95 27.59 4.44
C GLN A 319 -52.88 28.54 3.23
N LEU A 320 -51.91 29.47 3.20
CA LEU A 320 -51.68 30.36 2.06
C LEU A 320 -51.07 29.64 0.85
N LEU A 321 -50.01 28.84 1.06
CA LEU A 321 -49.24 28.22 -0.03
C LEU A 321 -49.93 26.99 -0.63
N CYS A 322 -50.55 26.17 0.21
CA CYS A 322 -51.04 24.84 -0.16
C CYS A 322 -52.52 24.62 0.12
N ASN A 323 -53.20 25.57 0.79
CA ASN A 323 -54.57 25.41 1.27
C ASN A 323 -54.74 24.12 2.10
N SER A 324 -53.74 23.80 2.93
CA SER A 324 -53.65 22.56 3.71
C SER A 324 -52.85 22.76 4.99
N ALA A 325 -52.80 21.73 5.84
CA ALA A 325 -51.93 21.73 7.01
C ALA A 325 -50.45 21.58 6.61
N PRO A 326 -49.50 22.04 7.43
CA PRO A 326 -48.06 21.99 7.11
C PRO A 326 -47.53 20.60 6.75
N SER A 327 -48.03 19.55 7.41
CA SER A 327 -47.66 18.15 7.13
C SER A 327 -48.03 17.68 5.72
N GLN A 328 -48.94 18.40 5.04
CA GLN A 328 -49.44 18.12 3.70
C GLN A 328 -49.00 19.17 2.67
N CYS A 329 -48.21 20.17 3.08
CA CYS A 329 -47.77 21.25 2.20
C CYS A 329 -46.35 21.01 1.71
N MET A 330 -46.23 20.49 0.49
CA MET A 330 -44.93 20.16 -0.11
C MET A 330 -43.98 21.36 -0.26
N ALA A 331 -44.53 22.58 -0.32
CA ALA A 331 -43.75 23.80 -0.49
C ALA A 331 -42.87 24.13 0.73
N ILE A 332 -43.22 23.62 1.91
CA ILE A 332 -42.53 23.93 3.18
C ILE A 332 -41.89 22.71 3.85
N TRP A 333 -41.83 21.57 3.16
CA TRP A 333 -41.15 20.40 3.70
C TRP A 333 -39.65 20.64 3.84
N GLY A 334 -39.10 20.19 4.97
CA GLY A 334 -37.71 20.43 5.36
C GLY A 334 -37.43 21.85 5.84
N ILE A 335 -38.46 22.70 6.03
CA ILE A 335 -38.30 24.04 6.60
C ILE A 335 -38.61 24.00 8.09
N TYR A 336 -37.73 24.62 8.89
CA TYR A 336 -37.78 24.68 10.34
C TYR A 336 -37.88 26.13 10.79
N GLN A 337 -38.85 26.40 11.65
CA GLN A 337 -39.07 27.69 12.25
C GLN A 337 -38.45 27.76 13.64
N TYR A 338 -37.86 28.92 13.95
CA TYR A 338 -37.32 29.27 15.26
C TYR A 338 -38.41 29.32 16.34
N MET A 339 -38.16 28.73 17.51
CA MET A 339 -39.13 28.57 18.61
C MET A 339 -38.69 29.23 19.93
N GLY A 340 -37.76 30.20 19.87
CA GLY A 340 -37.39 31.01 21.05
C GLY A 340 -36.65 30.25 22.14
N ASN A 341 -35.94 29.16 21.81
CA ASN A 341 -35.27 28.26 22.75
C ASN A 341 -36.21 27.66 23.84
N ALA A 342 -37.53 27.74 23.62
CA ALA A 342 -38.55 27.21 24.51
C ALA A 342 -39.03 25.80 24.09
N TRP A 343 -38.46 25.26 23.01
CA TRP A 343 -38.74 23.93 22.47
C TRP A 343 -37.43 23.14 22.21
N SER A 344 -37.54 21.85 21.87
CA SER A 344 -36.38 21.00 21.54
C SER A 344 -35.84 21.30 20.13
N GLY A 345 -35.29 22.50 19.96
CA GLY A 345 -34.84 23.05 18.67
C GLY A 345 -35.97 23.63 17.83
N GLY A 346 -35.70 23.88 16.55
CA GLY A 346 -36.70 24.40 15.63
C GLY A 346 -37.88 23.46 15.42
N CYS A 347 -39.03 24.02 15.05
CA CYS A 347 -40.24 23.27 14.73
C CYS A 347 -40.35 23.13 13.21
N GLY A 348 -40.17 21.90 12.70
CA GLY A 348 -40.12 21.62 11.26
C GLY A 348 -41.41 21.05 10.67
N ALA A 349 -41.64 21.33 9.38
CA ALA A 349 -42.63 20.63 8.56
C ALA A 349 -41.94 19.56 7.71
N GLU A 350 -42.46 18.33 7.73
CA GLU A 350 -41.93 17.18 7.01
C GLU A 350 -43.08 16.42 6.33
N GLN A 351 -42.77 15.48 5.44
CA GLN A 351 -43.80 14.67 4.80
C GLN A 351 -44.60 13.88 5.85
N ASN A 352 -45.90 14.19 5.99
CA ASN A 352 -46.80 13.63 7.02
C ASN A 352 -46.40 13.92 8.47
N GLY A 353 -45.51 14.89 8.71
CA GLY A 353 -45.06 15.29 10.04
C GLY A 353 -45.11 16.80 10.20
N TRP A 354 -45.53 17.29 11.35
CA TRP A 354 -45.50 18.72 11.64
C TRP A 354 -45.08 18.94 13.09
N CYS A 355 -44.28 20.00 13.27
CA CYS A 355 -43.49 20.24 14.45
C CYS A 355 -42.54 19.10 14.81
N THR A 356 -41.87 18.57 13.78
CA THR A 356 -40.73 17.66 13.96
C THR A 356 -39.64 18.39 14.74
N GLN A 357 -39.08 17.75 15.76
CA GLN A 357 -38.04 18.34 16.61
C GLN A 357 -36.75 18.55 15.82
N GLY A 358 -36.34 19.81 15.67
CA GLY A 358 -35.12 20.17 14.95
C GLY A 358 -33.85 19.59 15.57
N ASN A 359 -33.82 19.33 16.87
CA ASN A 359 -32.68 18.66 17.51
C ASN A 359 -32.43 17.24 16.97
N ASN A 360 -33.40 16.59 16.31
CA ASN A 360 -33.20 15.25 15.74
C ASN A 360 -32.95 15.29 14.23
N GLN A 361 -32.67 16.48 13.68
CA GLN A 361 -32.63 16.75 12.26
C GLN A 361 -31.38 17.56 11.95
N ASN A 362 -30.75 17.27 10.81
CA ASN A 362 -29.55 17.95 10.35
C ASN A 362 -29.71 18.37 8.90
N ASN A 363 -29.01 19.42 8.50
CA ASN A 363 -28.88 19.84 7.10
C ASN A 363 -30.25 20.09 6.44
N LYS A 364 -31.06 20.94 7.08
CA LYS A 364 -32.39 21.35 6.60
C LYS A 364 -32.40 22.86 6.37
N PHE A 365 -33.58 23.46 6.27
CA PHE A 365 -33.71 24.88 5.97
C PHE A 365 -34.33 25.65 7.13
N ALA A 366 -33.77 26.82 7.44
CA ALA A 366 -34.35 27.83 8.31
C ALA A 366 -35.41 28.64 7.57
N LEU A 367 -36.51 28.95 8.27
CA LEU A 367 -37.44 29.98 7.84
C LEU A 367 -36.94 31.34 8.29
N CYS A 368 -36.62 32.21 7.32
CA CYS A 368 -36.13 33.56 7.57
C CYS A 368 -37.05 34.61 6.93
N VAL A 369 -36.94 35.86 7.37
CA VAL A 369 -37.74 37.00 6.87
C VAL A 369 -36.92 38.27 6.70
N SER A 370 -37.40 39.14 5.80
CA SER A 370 -36.97 40.54 5.65
C SER A 370 -38.21 41.42 5.42
N GLY A 371 -38.21 42.64 5.95
CA GLY A 371 -39.33 43.58 5.88
C GLY A 371 -38.95 44.95 5.33
#